data_AF-A0A7C7YF51-F1
#
_entry.id   AF-A0A7C7YF51-F1
#
_cell.length_a   1.000
_cell.length_b   1.000
_cell.length_c   1.000
_cell.angle_alpha   90.00
_cell.angle_beta   90.00
_cell.angle_gamma   90.00
#
_symmetry.space_group_name_H-M   'P 1'
#
loop_
_entity.id
_entity.type
_entity.pdbx_description
1 polymer ?
#
loop_
_entity_poly.entity_id
_entity_poly.type
_entity_poly.pdbx_seq_one_letter_code
_entity_poly.pdbx_strand_id
1 'polypeptide(L)' 'MTAPFDLTETDRLLSTTRAVRRRLDLERPVEREVILDCIRLSQQAPTASNTQKWCWMVVMDPAKREALGAIYARGKGF' A
#
# COMPACT_ATOMS: atom_id res chain seq x y z
N MET A 1 -17.56 -22.08 17.21
CA MET A 1 -16.96 -20.92 17.92
C MET A 1 -17.34 -19.69 17.13
N THR A 2 -17.97 -18.69 17.76
CA THR A 2 -18.26 -17.41 17.12
C THR A 2 -16.96 -16.62 17.04
N ALA A 3 -16.59 -16.10 15.87
CA ALA A 3 -15.40 -15.28 15.74
C ALA A 3 -15.52 -14.03 16.65
N PRO A 4 -14.43 -13.57 17.30
CA PRO A 4 -14.48 -12.42 18.20
C PRO A 4 -14.63 -11.07 17.48
N PHE A 5 -14.85 -11.09 16.16
CA PHE A 5 -15.00 -9.91 15.30
C PHE A 5 -16.01 -10.18 14.18
N ASP A 6 -16.55 -9.11 13.62
CA ASP A 6 -17.54 -9.16 12.55
C ASP A 6 -16.90 -9.61 11.23
N LEU A 7 -17.21 -10.84 10.83
CA LEU A 7 -16.74 -11.42 9.57
C LEU A 7 -17.39 -10.74 8.35
N THR A 8 -18.61 -10.24 8.47
CA THR A 8 -19.32 -9.61 7.34
C THR A 8 -18.66 -8.29 6.93
N GLU A 9 -18.22 -7.50 7.91
CA GLU A 9 -17.47 -6.28 7.63
C GLU A 9 -16.07 -6.61 7.07
N THR A 10 -15.41 -7.64 7.61
CA THR A 10 -14.10 -8.09 7.11
C THR A 10 -14.18 -8.53 5.64
N ASP A 11 -15.17 -9.37 5.30
CA ASP A 11 -15.40 -9.83 3.93
C ASP A 11 -15.73 -8.68 2.98
N ARG A 12 -16.53 -7.72 3.44
CA ARG A 12 -16.83 -6.51 2.67
C ARG A 12 -15.56 -5.71 2.37
N LEU A 13 -14.71 -5.44 3.37
CA LEU A 13 -13.47 -4.68 3.16
C LEU A 13 -12.54 -5.38 2.16
N LEU A 14 -12.34 -6.68 2.32
CA LEU A 14 -11.44 -7.48 1.47
C LEU A 14 -11.97 -7.65 0.03
N SER A 15 -13.29 -7.76 -0.15
CA SER A 15 -13.90 -7.96 -1.47
C SER A 15 -14.17 -6.67 -2.24
N THR A 16 -14.30 -5.52 -1.56
CA THR A 16 -14.66 -4.24 -2.19
C THR A 16 -13.48 -3.28 -2.37
N THR A 17 -12.38 -3.43 -1.63
CA THR A 17 -11.20 -2.58 -1.83
C THR A 17 -10.66 -2.74 -3.25
N ARG A 18 -10.48 -1.62 -3.97
CA ARG A 18 -9.98 -1.57 -5.36
C ARG A 18 -8.72 -0.72 -5.43
N ALA A 19 -7.79 -1.10 -6.28
CA ALA A 19 -6.63 -0.27 -6.61
C ALA A 19 -7.06 0.91 -7.51
N VAL A 20 -7.12 2.12 -6.93
CA VAL A 20 -7.49 3.35 -7.63
C VAL A 20 -6.24 3.98 -8.28
N ARG A 21 -6.29 4.22 -9.59
CA ARG A 21 -5.12 4.71 -10.38
C ARG A 21 -5.35 6.01 -11.17
N ARG A 22 -6.60 6.45 -11.35
CA ARG A 22 -6.96 7.62 -12.20
C ARG A 22 -7.77 8.71 -11.49
N ARG A 23 -8.27 8.46 -10.28
CA ARG A 23 -9.19 9.35 -9.56
C ARG A 23 -8.67 9.66 -8.15
N LEU A 24 -7.36 9.85 -8.04
CA LEU A 24 -6.74 10.27 -6.80
C LEU A 24 -6.67 11.80 -6.78
N ASP A 25 -6.92 12.38 -5.60
CA ASP A 25 -6.53 13.75 -5.32
C ASP A 25 -5.00 13.76 -5.12
N LEU A 26 -4.28 14.35 -6.06
CA LEU A 26 -2.81 14.38 -6.05
C LEU A 26 -2.23 15.60 -5.31
N GLU A 27 -3.07 16.58 -5.00
CA GLU A 27 -2.69 17.81 -4.30
C GLU A 27 -2.82 17.65 -2.79
N ARG A 28 -3.69 16.75 -2.32
CA ARG A 28 -3.79 16.41 -0.90
C ARG A 28 -2.51 15.71 -0.40
N PRO A 29 -1.78 16.30 0.56
CA PRO A 29 -0.66 15.62 1.19
C PRO A 29 -1.14 14.44 2.03
N VAL A 30 -0.32 13.41 2.11
CA VAL A 30 -0.50 12.28 3.04
C VAL A 30 0.46 12.47 4.20
N GLU A 31 -0.06 12.49 5.42
CA GLU A 31 0.74 12.64 6.63
C GLU A 31 1.67 11.43 6.80
N ARG A 32 2.89 11.68 7.30
CA ARG A 32 3.89 10.62 7.51
C ARG A 32 3.36 9.51 8.42
N GLU A 33 2.64 9.86 9.48
CA GLU A 33 2.12 8.89 10.44
C GLU A 33 1.13 7.92 9.79
N VAL A 34 0.30 8.39 8.85
CA VAL A 34 -0.62 7.53 8.10
C VAL A 34 0.15 6.46 7.32
N ILE A 35 1.27 6.86 6.69
CA ILE A 35 2.13 5.92 5.93
C ILE A 35 2.79 4.92 6.89
N LEU A 36 3.29 5.38 8.03
CA LEU A 36 3.94 4.52 9.02
C LEU A 36 2.95 3.52 9.64
N ASP A 37 1.72 3.93 9.89
CA ASP A 37 0.67 3.03 10.37
C ASP A 37 0.30 1.96 9.34
N CYS A 38 0.24 2.32 8.05
CA CYS A 38 0.03 1.34 6.98
C CYS A 38 1.17 0.31 6.95
N ILE A 39 2.41 0.77 7.05
CA ILE A 39 3.59 -0.12 7.09
C ILE A 39 3.54 -1.01 8.33
N ARG A 40 3.23 -0.45 9.51
CA ARG A 40 3.10 -1.20 10.77
C ARG A 40 2.05 -2.31 10.66
N LEU A 41 0.90 -2.03 10.07
CA LEU A 41 -0.15 -3.02 9.81
C LEU A 41 0.32 -4.11 8.83
N SER A 42 1.09 -3.74 7.80
CA SER A 42 1.59 -4.70 6.80
C SER A 42 2.52 -5.76 7.39
N GLN A 43 3.18 -5.48 8.53
CA GLN A 43 4.05 -6.43 9.23
C GLN A 43 3.31 -7.65 9.79
N GLN A 44 1.97 -7.64 9.83
CA GLN A 44 1.17 -8.81 10.23
C GLN A 44 1.16 -9.91 9.16
N ALA A 45 1.61 -9.63 7.93
CA ALA A 45 1.70 -10.62 6.89
C ALA A 45 2.74 -11.71 7.24
N PRO A 46 2.42 -13.00 7.05
CA PRO A 46 3.36 -14.07 7.34
C PRO A 46 4.52 -14.09 6.34
N THR A 47 5.70 -14.51 6.79
CA THR A 47 6.86 -14.81 5.92
C THR A 47 7.45 -16.16 6.25
N ALA A 48 8.05 -16.80 5.24
CA ALA A 48 8.78 -18.05 5.44
C ALA A 48 9.84 -17.87 6.53
N SER A 49 9.82 -18.77 7.52
CA SER A 49 10.69 -18.75 8.71
C SER A 49 10.72 -17.41 9.45
N ASN A 50 9.65 -16.60 9.35
CA ASN A 50 9.57 -15.25 9.91
C ASN A 50 10.74 -14.33 9.51
N THR A 51 11.29 -14.51 8.30
CA THR A 51 12.50 -13.79 7.87
C THR A 51 12.27 -12.30 7.59
N GLN A 52 11.03 -11.87 7.34
CA GLN A 52 10.63 -10.46 7.22
C GLN A 52 11.56 -9.60 6.33
N LYS A 53 12.02 -10.14 5.19
CA LYS A 53 13.03 -9.51 4.32
C LYS A 53 12.54 -8.31 3.49
N TRP A 54 11.33 -7.85 3.71
CA TRP A 54 10.78 -6.68 3.03
C TRP A 54 11.46 -5.40 3.50
N CYS A 55 11.70 -4.50 2.55
CA CYS A 55 12.16 -3.15 2.80
C CYS A 55 11.16 -2.17 2.18
N TRP A 56 10.84 -1.11 2.91
CA TRP A 56 9.97 -0.04 2.44
C TRP A 56 10.79 1.20 2.12
N MET A 57 10.50 1.83 0.97
CA MET A 57 11.10 3.11 0.57
C MET A 57 9.97 4.10 0.28
N VAL A 58 9.79 5.07 1.17
CA VAL A 58 8.75 6.10 1.03
C VAL A 58 9.32 7.28 0.22
N VAL A 59 8.65 7.62 -0.88
CA VAL A 59 9.10 8.69 -1.79
C VAL A 59 8.12 9.86 -1.76
N MET A 60 8.49 10.91 -1.02
CA MET A 60 7.69 12.15 -0.89
C MET A 60 8.18 13.27 -1.80
N ASP A 61 9.42 13.19 -2.29
CA ASP A 61 10.04 14.19 -3.16
C ASP A 61 9.42 14.14 -4.58
N PRO A 62 8.88 15.25 -5.10
CA PRO A 62 8.22 15.26 -6.41
C PRO A 62 9.15 14.88 -7.57
N ALA A 63 10.40 15.34 -7.56
CA ALA A 63 11.36 15.05 -8.63
C ALA A 63 11.75 13.57 -8.65
N LYS A 64 11.91 12.95 -7.47
CA LYS A 64 12.12 11.50 -7.37
C LYS A 64 10.90 10.70 -7.84
N ARG A 65 9.68 11.16 -7.52
CA ARG A 65 8.44 10.52 -8.01
C ARG A 65 8.37 10.57 -9.54
N GLU A 66 8.69 11.70 -10.15
CA GLU A 66 8.73 11.86 -11.61
C GLU A 66 9.76 10.93 -12.26
N ALA A 67 10.99 10.90 -11.74
CA ALA A 67 12.05 10.04 -12.24
C ALA A 67 11.68 8.54 -12.17
N LEU A 68 11.07 8.10 -11.07
CA LEU A 68 10.54 6.74 -10.92
C LEU A 68 9.39 6.46 -11.89
N GLY A 69 8.51 7.44 -12.12
CA GLY A 69 7.45 7.37 -13.12
C GLY A 69 7.99 7.14 -14.53
N ALA A 70 9.06 7.85 -14.90
CA ALA A 70 9.73 7.67 -16.19
C ALA A 70 10.37 6.28 -16.32
N ILE A 71 10.99 5.75 -15.25
CA ILE A 71 11.50 4.36 -15.22
C ILE A 71 10.36 3.36 -15.44
N TYR A 72 9.26 3.51 -14.69
CA TYR A 72 8.11 2.63 -14.78
C TYR A 72 7.45 2.67 -16.16
N ALA A 73 7.38 3.84 -16.81
CA ALA A 73 6.82 4.00 -18.15
C ALA A 73 7.61 3.22 -19.22
N ARG A 74 8.94 3.14 -19.11
CA ARG A 74 9.78 2.37 -20.06
C ARG A 74 9.49 0.88 -20.05
N GLY A 75 9.03 0.34 -18.91
CA GLY A 75 8.67 -1.08 -18.78
C GLY A 75 7.31 -1.45 -19.38
N LYS A 76 6.49 -0.48 -19.82
CA LYS A 76 5.15 -0.71 -20.38
C LYS A 76 5.14 -1.11 -21.87
N GLY A 77 6.23 -1.65 -22.39
CA GLY A 77 6.29 -2.18 -23.75
C GLY A 77 5.60 -3.54 -23.88
N PHE A 78 4.27 -3.55 -23.76
CA PHE A 78 3.35 -4.58 -24.27
C PHE A 78 2.07 -3.89 -24.75
#